data_AF-A0A453BCY0-F1
#
_entry.id   AF-A0A453BCY0-F1
#
_cell.length_a   1.000
_cell.length_b   1.000
_cell.length_c   1.000
_cell.angle_alpha   90.00
_cell.angle_beta   90.00
_cell.angle_gamma   90.00
#
_symmetry.space_group_name_H-M   'P 1'
#
loop_
_entity.id
_entity.type
_entity.pdbx_description
1 polymer ?
#
loop_
_entity_poly.entity_id
_entity_poly.type
_entity_poly.pdbx_seq_one_letter_code
_entity_poly.pdbx_strand_id
1 'polypeptide(L)'
;MATRHRTFYRLAATILIAFLLTPPTAAQPPWQICGKSGNYAANDTYQSNIRQLSATLPKNASASRTLFATSSIGSLPNIAYALALCRGDGNASACEACVTTAFQDAQQLCAFNKDATVIYDPCYLRFSNQNFLATTSNDNIIVLKNTQSVSSPVDVFDAAVQTLLNATGDYAAANSSRRFATGEEGFDTTNPTIYGLVQCTPDMSPADCRSCLGDIITQMPQDLSGSIGGRLIGVRCNFRYEVVPFFSGSPTLRLPAPPAPPAPPPAPVNVTPTATPREENRQTMFWLLCCLSLLQFWLSLPFAFVI
;
A
#
# COMPACT_ATOMS: atom_id res chain seq x y z
N MET A 1 -24.17 -14.19 58.25
CA MET A 1 -24.91 -14.22 56.96
C MET A 1 -24.81 -12.90 56.18
N ALA A 2 -24.80 -11.73 56.83
CA ALA A 2 -24.75 -10.41 56.19
C ALA A 2 -23.44 -10.07 55.43
N THR A 3 -22.30 -10.64 55.83
CA THR A 3 -20.98 -10.36 55.22
C THR A 3 -20.80 -10.97 53.83
N ARG A 4 -21.47 -12.09 53.54
CA ARG A 4 -21.39 -12.80 52.24
C ARG A 4 -22.10 -12.02 51.14
N HIS A 5 -23.25 -11.41 51.43
CA HIS A 5 -24.00 -10.61 50.46
C HIS A 5 -23.22 -9.37 50.00
N ARG A 6 -22.51 -8.67 50.90
CA ARG A 6 -21.73 -7.48 50.55
C ARG A 6 -20.58 -7.78 49.58
N THR A 7 -19.97 -8.97 49.66
CA THR A 7 -18.91 -9.38 48.74
C THR A 7 -19.45 -9.75 47.36
N PHE A 8 -20.62 -10.40 47.29
CA PHE A 8 -21.30 -10.70 46.02
C PHE A 8 -21.73 -9.44 45.26
N TYR A 9 -22.27 -8.43 45.96
CA TYR A 9 -22.65 -7.16 45.32
C TYR A 9 -21.43 -6.37 44.82
N ARG A 10 -20.30 -6.41 45.53
CA ARG A 10 -19.05 -5.77 45.09
C ARG A 10 -18.46 -6.45 43.85
N LEU A 11 -18.47 -7.77 43.78
CA LEU A 11 -18.00 -8.53 42.61
C LEU A 11 -18.92 -8.36 41.39
N ALA A 12 -20.24 -8.34 41.59
CA ALA A 12 -21.20 -8.10 40.52
C ALA A 12 -21.08 -6.67 39.95
N ALA A 13 -20.88 -5.67 40.81
CA ALA A 13 -20.69 -4.27 40.39
C ALA A 13 -19.37 -4.07 39.62
N THR A 14 -18.28 -4.74 40.00
CA THR A 14 -17.01 -4.66 39.26
C THR A 14 -17.09 -5.35 37.89
N ILE A 15 -17.85 -6.44 37.76
CA ILE A 15 -18.08 -7.12 36.48
C ILE A 15 -18.96 -6.26 35.56
N LEU A 16 -19.98 -5.59 36.09
CA LEU A 16 -20.84 -4.69 35.32
C LEU A 16 -20.09 -3.44 34.81
N ILE A 17 -19.18 -2.89 35.62
CA ILE A 17 -18.37 -1.72 35.23
C ILE A 17 -17.31 -2.09 34.18
N ALA A 18 -16.76 -3.30 34.23
CA ALA A 18 -15.83 -3.79 33.20
C ALA A 18 -16.49 -3.96 31.82
N PHE A 19 -17.79 -4.30 31.77
CA PHE A 19 -18.56 -4.39 30.52
C PHE A 19 -18.95 -3.02 29.93
N LEU A 20 -18.95 -1.96 30.71
CA LEU A 20 -19.29 -0.59 30.27
C LEU A 20 -18.07 0.22 29.81
N LEU A 21 -16.86 -0.30 30.01
CA LEU A 21 -15.59 0.39 29.68
C LEU A 21 -14.92 -0.15 28.41
N THR A 22 -15.49 -1.16 27.75
CA THR A 22 -15.09 -1.47 26.38
C THR A 22 -15.81 -0.49 25.46
N PRO A 23 -15.14 0.53 24.89
CA PRO A 23 -15.74 1.24 23.77
C PRO A 23 -16.13 0.17 22.74
N PRO A 24 -17.31 0.25 22.11
CA PRO A 24 -17.55 -0.55 20.93
C PRO A 24 -16.36 -0.28 20.02
N THR A 25 -15.57 -1.30 19.71
CA THR A 25 -14.61 -1.21 18.62
C THR A 25 -15.46 -0.93 17.39
N ALA A 26 -15.65 0.35 17.08
CA ALA A 26 -16.15 0.77 15.80
C ALA A 26 -15.13 0.21 14.82
N ALA A 27 -15.52 -0.87 14.15
CA ALA A 27 -14.77 -1.36 13.01
C ALA A 27 -14.53 -0.15 12.11
N GLN A 28 -13.30 0.02 11.62
CA GLN A 28 -13.01 1.09 10.67
C GLN A 28 -14.04 0.98 9.52
N PRO A 29 -14.65 2.10 9.10
CA PRO A 29 -15.63 2.07 8.04
C PRO A 29 -15.01 1.41 6.80
N PRO A 30 -15.72 0.53 6.09
CA PRO A 30 -15.16 -0.10 4.90
C PRO A 30 -14.93 0.93 3.81
N TRP A 31 -14.10 0.56 2.83
CA TRP A 31 -14.16 1.20 1.52
C TRP A 31 -15.19 0.50 0.65
N GLN A 32 -15.95 1.26 -0.12
CA GLN A 32 -16.99 0.73 -0.98
C GLN A 32 -16.98 1.37 -2.37
N ILE A 33 -17.34 0.57 -3.37
CA ILE A 33 -17.65 1.02 -4.72
C ILE A 33 -19.04 0.54 -5.06
N CYS A 34 -19.93 1.48 -5.36
CA CYS A 34 -21.26 1.19 -5.87
C CYS A 34 -21.21 1.25 -7.40
N GLY A 35 -21.38 0.10 -8.05
CA GLY A 35 -21.28 0.00 -9.50
C GLY A 35 -22.47 0.61 -10.23
N LYS A 36 -22.36 0.68 -11.57
CA LYS A 36 -23.34 1.38 -12.44
C LYS A 36 -24.22 0.43 -13.25
N SER A 37 -24.27 -0.85 -12.88
CA SER A 37 -24.99 -1.90 -13.61
C SER A 37 -26.53 -1.88 -13.41
N GLY A 38 -27.03 -0.84 -12.75
CA GLY A 38 -28.45 -0.57 -12.51
C GLY A 38 -28.85 -0.73 -11.05
N ASN A 39 -30.09 -0.36 -10.76
CA ASN A 39 -30.70 -0.46 -9.44
C ASN A 39 -31.75 -1.57 -9.39
N TYR A 40 -31.94 -2.16 -8.22
CA TYR A 40 -33.02 -3.08 -7.90
C TYR A 40 -34.07 -2.40 -7.01
N ALA A 41 -35.30 -2.90 -7.00
CA ALA A 41 -36.37 -2.34 -6.18
C ALA A 41 -36.45 -3.02 -4.81
N ALA A 42 -36.95 -2.30 -3.81
CA ALA A 42 -37.22 -2.89 -2.50
C ALA A 42 -38.15 -4.10 -2.63
N ASN A 43 -37.78 -5.20 -1.98
CA ASN A 43 -38.45 -6.49 -1.96
C ASN A 43 -38.55 -7.23 -3.31
N ASP A 44 -37.73 -6.85 -4.30
CA ASP A 44 -37.71 -7.56 -5.57
C ASP A 44 -36.92 -8.88 -5.52
N THR A 45 -36.96 -9.62 -6.64
CA THR A 45 -36.27 -10.90 -6.79
C THR A 45 -34.76 -10.75 -6.63
N TYR A 46 -34.16 -9.66 -7.13
CA TYR A 46 -32.72 -9.45 -7.00
C TYR A 46 -32.31 -9.26 -5.55
N GLN A 47 -33.05 -8.47 -4.76
CA GLN A 47 -32.80 -8.30 -3.34
C GLN A 47 -32.93 -9.66 -2.59
N SER A 48 -33.91 -10.48 -2.97
CA SER A 48 -34.05 -11.83 -2.42
C SER A 48 -32.82 -12.71 -2.72
N ASN A 49 -32.27 -12.62 -3.93
CA ASN A 49 -31.07 -13.35 -4.33
C ASN A 49 -29.83 -12.89 -3.54
N ILE A 50 -29.67 -11.58 -3.31
CA ILE A 50 -28.62 -11.05 -2.42
C ILE A 50 -28.78 -11.57 -0.99
N ARG A 51 -30.01 -11.63 -0.44
CA ARG A 51 -30.26 -12.19 0.91
C ARG A 51 -29.87 -13.67 1.01
N GLN A 52 -30.09 -14.45 -0.04
CA GLN A 52 -29.67 -15.86 -0.07
C GLN A 52 -28.15 -15.99 -0.13
N LEU A 53 -27.49 -15.14 -0.93
CA LEU A 53 -26.03 -15.07 -0.99
C LEU A 53 -25.44 -14.66 0.37
N SER A 54 -25.99 -13.64 1.03
CA SER A 54 -25.52 -13.21 2.36
C SER A 54 -25.69 -14.27 3.45
N ALA A 55 -26.66 -15.17 3.31
CA ALA A 55 -26.90 -16.25 4.27
C ALA A 55 -25.95 -17.45 4.10
N THR A 56 -25.35 -17.62 2.91
CA THR A 56 -24.60 -18.84 2.55
C THR A 56 -23.12 -18.58 2.28
N LEU A 57 -22.80 -17.51 1.54
CA LEU A 57 -21.45 -17.22 1.08
C LEU A 57 -20.43 -17.00 2.23
N PRO A 58 -20.76 -16.31 3.35
CA PRO A 58 -19.82 -16.17 4.46
C PRO A 58 -19.34 -17.52 5.01
N LYS A 59 -20.26 -18.48 5.18
CA LYS A 59 -19.96 -19.84 5.66
C LYS A 59 -19.19 -20.65 4.62
N ASN A 60 -19.52 -20.49 3.35
CA ASN A 60 -18.79 -21.16 2.26
C ASN A 60 -17.32 -20.68 2.21
N ALA A 61 -17.09 -19.37 2.37
CA ALA A 61 -15.75 -18.82 2.42
C ALA A 61 -15.00 -19.31 3.67
N SER A 62 -15.63 -19.28 4.85
CA SER A 62 -14.99 -19.72 6.11
C SER A 62 -14.67 -21.22 6.15
N ALA A 63 -15.52 -22.06 5.56
CA ALA A 63 -15.29 -23.50 5.46
C ALA A 63 -14.25 -23.87 4.39
N SER A 64 -13.97 -22.98 3.44
CA SER A 64 -12.97 -23.20 2.39
C SER A 64 -11.55 -23.13 2.95
N ARG A 65 -10.69 -24.09 2.58
CA ARG A 65 -9.27 -24.07 2.96
C ARG A 65 -8.53 -22.83 2.46
N THR A 66 -9.04 -22.19 1.42
CA THR A 66 -8.44 -21.00 0.81
C THR A 66 -9.10 -19.69 1.26
N LEU A 67 -10.08 -19.76 2.19
CA LEU A 67 -10.87 -18.61 2.67
C LEU A 67 -11.49 -17.78 1.55
N PHE A 68 -11.97 -18.49 0.53
CA PHE A 68 -12.53 -17.93 -0.69
C PHE A 68 -13.75 -18.73 -1.11
N ALA A 69 -14.78 -18.03 -1.57
CA ALA A 69 -15.93 -18.64 -2.19
C ALA A 69 -16.55 -17.72 -3.23
N THR A 70 -17.14 -18.33 -4.25
CA THR A 70 -18.01 -17.69 -5.22
C THR A 70 -19.38 -18.36 -5.20
N SER A 71 -20.41 -17.64 -5.63
CA SER A 71 -21.74 -18.20 -5.80
C SER A 71 -22.57 -17.34 -6.77
N SER A 72 -23.64 -17.93 -7.30
CA SER A 72 -24.63 -17.21 -8.08
C SER A 72 -26.03 -17.70 -7.73
N ILE A 73 -26.99 -16.78 -7.58
CA ILE A 73 -28.38 -17.11 -7.25
C ILE A 73 -29.33 -16.41 -8.23
N GLY A 74 -30.35 -17.13 -8.68
CA GLY A 74 -31.40 -16.65 -9.56
C GLY A 74 -31.14 -16.90 -11.06
N SER A 75 -31.94 -16.25 -11.89
CA SER A 75 -31.89 -16.33 -13.35
C SER A 75 -32.07 -14.94 -13.96
N LEU A 76 -31.69 -14.76 -15.22
CA LEU A 76 -31.87 -13.48 -15.93
C LEU A 76 -33.35 -13.05 -15.89
N PRO A 77 -33.64 -11.75 -15.63
CA PRO A 77 -32.71 -10.63 -15.48
C PRO A 77 -32.25 -10.35 -14.03
N ASN A 78 -32.59 -11.23 -13.08
CA ASN A 78 -32.39 -11.02 -11.64
C ASN A 78 -31.26 -11.87 -11.03
N ILE A 79 -30.45 -12.54 -11.84
CA ILE A 79 -29.30 -13.31 -11.35
C ILE A 79 -28.30 -12.40 -10.66
N ALA A 80 -27.78 -12.82 -9.51
CA ALA A 80 -26.72 -12.15 -8.79
C ALA A 80 -25.51 -13.08 -8.68
N TYR A 81 -24.34 -12.59 -9.08
CA TYR A 81 -23.04 -13.25 -8.91
C TYR A 81 -22.34 -12.62 -7.70
N ALA A 82 -21.65 -13.41 -6.90
CA ALA A 82 -20.90 -12.92 -5.75
C ALA A 82 -19.58 -13.66 -5.53
N LEU A 83 -18.64 -12.93 -4.95
CA LEU A 83 -17.31 -13.38 -4.59
C LEU A 83 -16.96 -12.83 -3.21
N ALA A 84 -16.47 -13.71 -2.33
CA ALA A 84 -15.90 -13.35 -1.04
C ALA A 84 -14.45 -13.88 -0.98
N LEU A 85 -13.52 -12.98 -0.67
CA LEU A 85 -12.10 -13.28 -0.51
C LEU A 85 -11.64 -12.75 0.84
N CYS A 86 -11.26 -13.63 1.76
CA CYS A 86 -10.65 -13.20 3.01
C CYS A 86 -9.12 -13.19 2.90
N ARG A 87 -8.46 -12.40 3.73
CA ARG A 87 -7.00 -12.29 3.75
C ARG A 87 -6.37 -13.65 4.09
N GLY A 88 -5.32 -14.02 3.37
CA GLY A 88 -4.76 -15.38 3.44
C GLY A 88 -4.12 -15.76 4.78
N ASP A 89 -3.77 -14.80 5.63
CA ASP A 89 -3.30 -14.97 7.02
C ASP A 89 -4.44 -14.92 8.06
N GLY A 90 -5.70 -14.77 7.61
CA GLY A 90 -6.88 -14.78 8.46
C GLY A 90 -7.30 -16.19 8.91
N ASN A 91 -8.16 -16.25 9.93
CA ASN A 91 -8.81 -17.48 10.37
C ASN A 91 -10.27 -17.55 9.88
N ALA A 92 -10.85 -18.75 9.94
CA ALA A 92 -12.19 -19.02 9.40
C ALA A 92 -13.30 -18.19 10.07
N SER A 93 -13.28 -18.04 11.39
CA SER A 93 -14.34 -17.29 12.09
C SER A 93 -14.28 -15.79 11.81
N ALA A 94 -13.07 -15.22 11.75
CA ALA A 94 -12.87 -13.83 11.34
C ALA A 94 -13.29 -13.59 9.89
N CYS A 95 -13.04 -14.57 9.00
CA CYS A 95 -13.50 -14.53 7.62
C CYS A 95 -15.04 -14.49 7.53
N GLU A 96 -15.73 -15.41 8.21
CA GLU A 96 -17.20 -15.45 8.23
C GLU A 96 -17.79 -14.14 8.76
N ALA A 97 -17.27 -13.65 9.87
CA ALA A 97 -17.73 -12.40 10.48
C ALA A 97 -17.52 -11.22 9.53
N CYS A 98 -16.34 -11.09 8.93
CA CYS A 98 -16.02 -10.00 8.01
C CYS A 98 -16.94 -10.00 6.78
N VAL A 99 -17.13 -11.17 6.14
CA VAL A 99 -17.97 -11.25 4.93
C VAL A 99 -19.44 -11.00 5.28
N THR A 100 -19.90 -11.45 6.46
CA THR A 100 -21.25 -11.14 6.95
C THR A 100 -21.47 -9.64 7.10
N THR A 101 -20.54 -8.94 7.77
CA THR A 101 -20.58 -7.49 7.92
C THR A 101 -20.49 -6.79 6.56
N ALA A 102 -19.61 -7.25 5.66
CA ALA A 102 -19.48 -6.67 4.32
C ALA A 102 -20.78 -6.74 3.52
N PHE A 103 -21.58 -7.81 3.64
CA PHE A 103 -22.90 -7.87 3.00
C PHE A 103 -23.88 -6.85 3.60
N GLN A 104 -23.87 -6.68 4.94
CA GLN A 104 -24.71 -5.70 5.62
C GLN A 104 -24.35 -4.28 5.18
N ASP A 105 -23.07 -3.96 5.19
CA ASP A 105 -22.55 -2.64 4.82
C ASP A 105 -22.75 -2.37 3.32
N ALA A 106 -22.63 -3.38 2.45
CA ALA A 106 -22.96 -3.23 1.04
C ALA A 106 -24.42 -2.81 0.83
N GLN A 107 -25.37 -3.41 1.57
CA GLN A 107 -26.78 -3.07 1.48
C GLN A 107 -27.12 -1.69 2.07
N GLN A 108 -26.30 -1.18 3.00
CA GLN A 108 -26.47 0.14 3.60
C GLN A 108 -25.80 1.25 2.77
N LEU A 109 -24.52 1.06 2.44
CA LEU A 109 -23.68 2.06 1.79
C LEU A 109 -23.90 2.13 0.28
N CYS A 110 -24.27 1.01 -0.35
CA CYS A 110 -24.62 0.92 -1.76
C CYS A 110 -26.09 0.54 -1.95
N ALA A 111 -26.99 1.11 -1.13
CA ALA A 111 -28.41 0.81 -1.14
C ALA A 111 -29.00 0.77 -2.56
N PHE A 112 -29.70 -0.33 -2.86
CA PHE A 112 -30.39 -0.59 -4.13
C PHE A 112 -29.50 -0.78 -5.38
N ASN A 113 -28.16 -0.68 -5.27
CA ASN A 113 -27.29 -0.94 -6.42
C ASN A 113 -27.19 -2.44 -6.70
N LYS A 114 -27.23 -2.82 -7.99
CA LYS A 114 -27.03 -4.21 -8.39
C LYS A 114 -25.57 -4.64 -8.35
N ASP A 115 -24.61 -3.72 -8.39
CA ASP A 115 -23.18 -4.01 -8.23
C ASP A 115 -22.63 -3.25 -7.03
N ALA A 116 -22.02 -3.97 -6.10
CA ALA A 116 -21.37 -3.38 -4.94
C ALA A 116 -20.09 -4.15 -4.62
N THR A 117 -19.03 -3.42 -4.36
CA THR A 117 -17.76 -3.93 -3.82
C THR A 117 -17.55 -3.31 -2.44
N VAL A 118 -17.28 -4.12 -1.42
CA VAL A 118 -16.99 -3.69 -0.05
C VAL A 118 -15.70 -4.32 0.41
N ILE A 119 -14.84 -3.49 1.01
CA ILE A 119 -13.45 -3.80 1.30
C ILE A 119 -13.15 -3.47 2.76
N TYR A 120 -12.67 -4.48 3.48
CA TYR A 120 -11.98 -4.34 4.75
C TYR A 120 -10.58 -4.94 4.65
N ASP A 121 -9.69 -4.57 5.58
CA ASP A 121 -8.39 -5.22 5.74
C ASP A 121 -8.48 -6.76 5.82
N PRO A 122 -9.43 -7.37 6.58
CA PRO A 122 -9.58 -8.83 6.65
C PRO A 122 -10.32 -9.50 5.47
N CYS A 123 -11.15 -8.79 4.68
CA CYS A 123 -11.87 -9.41 3.57
C CYS A 123 -12.40 -8.42 2.51
N TYR A 124 -12.62 -8.97 1.33
CA TYR A 124 -13.17 -8.31 0.15
C TYR A 124 -14.45 -9.03 -0.26
N LEU A 125 -15.52 -8.27 -0.52
CA LEU A 125 -16.79 -8.77 -1.03
C LEU A 125 -17.15 -8.01 -2.31
N ARG A 126 -17.62 -8.72 -3.33
CA ARG A 126 -18.33 -8.11 -4.45
C ARG A 126 -19.55 -8.93 -4.83
N PHE A 127 -20.65 -8.27 -5.15
CA PHE A 127 -21.74 -8.86 -5.90
C PHE A 127 -22.11 -7.99 -7.11
N SER A 128 -22.66 -8.60 -8.16
CA SER A 128 -23.11 -7.91 -9.37
C SER A 128 -24.16 -8.72 -10.13
N ASN A 129 -25.04 -8.05 -10.88
CA ASN A 129 -25.90 -8.68 -11.87
C ASN A 129 -25.17 -9.00 -13.18
N GLN A 130 -23.93 -8.52 -13.33
CA GLN A 130 -23.04 -8.88 -14.44
C GLN A 130 -22.13 -10.03 -14.02
N ASN A 131 -21.86 -10.96 -14.94
CA ASN A 131 -21.03 -12.12 -14.65
C ASN A 131 -19.52 -11.77 -14.63
N PHE A 132 -19.09 -11.01 -13.62
CA PHE A 132 -17.67 -10.69 -13.40
C PHE A 132 -16.84 -11.93 -13.02
N LEU A 133 -17.49 -13.03 -12.62
CA LEU A 133 -16.83 -14.28 -12.29
C LEU A 133 -16.27 -15.01 -13.53
N ALA A 134 -16.79 -14.71 -14.72
CA ALA A 134 -16.36 -15.33 -15.97
C ALA A 134 -14.99 -14.84 -16.48
N THR A 135 -14.45 -13.76 -15.91
CA THR A 135 -13.17 -13.18 -16.34
C THR A 135 -12.25 -12.96 -15.15
N THR A 136 -10.95 -12.90 -15.41
CA THR A 136 -9.92 -12.56 -14.41
C THR A 136 -9.69 -11.05 -14.28
N SER A 137 -10.52 -10.21 -14.94
CA SER A 137 -10.38 -8.76 -14.91
C SER A 137 -10.48 -8.21 -13.49
N ASN A 138 -9.50 -7.38 -13.12
CA ASN A 138 -9.42 -6.79 -11.79
C ASN A 138 -10.07 -5.40 -11.76
N ASP A 139 -11.36 -5.33 -12.09
CA ASP A 139 -12.09 -4.06 -12.11
C ASP A 139 -12.31 -3.49 -10.69
N ASN A 140 -12.78 -2.24 -10.61
CA ASN A 140 -13.09 -1.55 -9.36
C ASN A 140 -11.88 -1.41 -8.42
N ILE A 141 -10.71 -1.06 -8.98
CA ILE A 141 -9.48 -0.86 -8.20
C ILE A 141 -9.62 0.40 -7.32
N ILE A 142 -9.35 0.24 -6.03
CA ILE A 142 -9.14 1.35 -5.09
C ILE A 142 -7.64 1.50 -4.86
N VAL A 143 -7.16 2.75 -4.98
CA VAL A 143 -5.77 3.10 -4.63
C VAL A 143 -5.77 3.86 -3.31
N LEU A 144 -4.99 3.37 -2.35
CA LEU A 144 -4.83 4.01 -1.04
C LEU A 144 -3.36 4.33 -0.82
N LYS A 145 -3.07 5.62 -0.67
CA LYS A 145 -1.71 6.15 -0.49
C LYS A 145 -1.51 6.63 0.93
N ASN A 146 -0.41 6.26 1.57
CA ASN A 146 0.03 6.90 2.80
C ASN A 146 0.52 8.32 2.47
N THR A 147 0.01 9.33 3.15
CA THR A 147 0.35 10.74 2.86
C THR A 147 1.78 11.10 3.25
N GLN A 148 2.45 10.26 4.05
CA GLN A 148 3.86 10.44 4.40
C GLN A 148 4.77 9.95 3.28
N SER A 149 5.82 10.72 3.02
CA SER A 149 6.82 10.42 1.99
C SER A 149 8.07 9.80 2.60
N VAL A 150 8.75 8.99 1.82
CA VAL A 150 10.04 8.40 2.19
C VAL A 150 11.12 9.51 2.28
N SER A 151 12.05 9.37 3.21
CA SER A 151 13.19 10.29 3.37
C SER A 151 14.35 9.99 2.42
N SER A 152 14.38 8.77 1.91
CA SER A 152 15.42 8.22 1.03
C SER A 152 15.12 8.55 -0.44
N PRO A 153 16.07 8.38 -1.37
CA PRO A 153 15.80 8.61 -2.79
C PRO A 153 14.58 7.80 -3.26
N VAL A 154 13.60 8.49 -3.85
CA VAL A 154 12.28 7.94 -4.21
C VAL A 154 12.40 6.77 -5.17
N ASP A 155 13.29 6.90 -6.16
CA ASP A 155 13.57 5.86 -7.16
C ASP A 155 14.11 4.58 -6.54
N VAL A 156 14.99 4.70 -5.54
CA VAL A 156 15.56 3.55 -4.81
C VAL A 156 14.49 2.87 -3.96
N PHE A 157 13.66 3.63 -3.25
CA PHE A 157 12.57 3.08 -2.44
C PHE A 157 11.50 2.39 -3.32
N ASP A 158 11.04 3.06 -4.37
CA ASP A 158 10.03 2.52 -5.27
C ASP A 158 10.55 1.24 -5.98
N ALA A 159 11.84 1.18 -6.32
CA ALA A 159 12.45 -0.03 -6.89
C ALA A 159 12.51 -1.19 -5.89
N ALA A 160 12.82 -0.92 -4.62
CA ALA A 160 12.78 -1.93 -3.55
C ALA A 160 11.36 -2.46 -3.34
N VAL A 161 10.35 -1.58 -3.26
CA VAL A 161 8.94 -1.99 -3.16
C VAL A 161 8.52 -2.87 -4.34
N GLN A 162 8.86 -2.50 -5.57
CA GLN A 162 8.56 -3.32 -6.75
C GLN A 162 9.27 -4.68 -6.69
N THR A 163 10.53 -4.71 -6.27
CA THR A 163 11.31 -5.95 -6.12
C THR A 163 10.63 -6.88 -5.12
N LEU A 164 10.29 -6.37 -3.93
CA LEU A 164 9.57 -7.11 -2.89
C LEU A 164 8.23 -7.65 -3.38
N LEU A 165 7.39 -6.79 -3.99
CA LEU A 165 6.06 -7.17 -4.44
C LEU A 165 6.11 -8.18 -5.59
N ASN A 166 7.08 -8.06 -6.50
CA ASN A 166 7.27 -9.03 -7.59
C ASN A 166 7.68 -10.41 -7.05
N ALA A 167 8.70 -10.47 -6.19
CA ALA A 167 9.15 -11.73 -5.59
C ALA A 167 8.04 -12.39 -4.75
N THR A 168 7.32 -11.59 -3.96
CA THR A 168 6.17 -12.05 -3.18
C THR A 168 5.03 -12.54 -4.09
N GLY A 169 4.80 -11.85 -5.21
CA GLY A 169 3.83 -12.23 -6.24
C GLY A 169 4.17 -13.54 -6.94
N ASP A 170 5.44 -13.79 -7.26
CA ASP A 170 5.90 -15.05 -7.85
C ASP A 170 5.62 -16.22 -6.91
N TYR A 171 5.92 -16.08 -5.62
CA TYR A 171 5.61 -17.11 -4.63
C TYR A 171 4.09 -17.32 -4.45
N ALA A 172 3.31 -16.24 -4.34
CA ALA A 172 1.86 -16.32 -4.21
C ALA A 172 1.25 -17.08 -5.40
N ALA A 173 1.73 -16.80 -6.62
CA ALA A 173 1.25 -17.44 -7.85
C ALA A 173 1.70 -18.89 -7.98
N ALA A 174 2.95 -19.24 -7.63
CA ALA A 174 3.49 -20.57 -7.89
C ALA A 174 3.34 -21.57 -6.72
N ASN A 175 3.41 -21.08 -5.48
CA ASN A 175 3.63 -21.92 -4.30
C ASN A 175 2.51 -21.83 -3.24
N SER A 176 1.51 -20.97 -3.44
CA SER A 176 0.42 -20.77 -2.49
C SER A 176 -0.93 -21.19 -3.07
N SER A 177 -1.60 -22.15 -2.42
CA SER A 177 -2.98 -22.53 -2.75
C SER A 177 -3.99 -21.42 -2.43
N ARG A 178 -3.65 -20.53 -1.49
CA ARG A 178 -4.41 -19.33 -1.17
C ARG A 178 -4.16 -18.17 -2.13
N ARG A 179 -3.22 -18.33 -3.08
CA ARG A 179 -2.69 -17.24 -3.92
C ARG A 179 -2.28 -16.02 -3.09
N PHE A 180 -1.74 -16.28 -1.90
CA PHE A 180 -1.39 -15.29 -0.90
C PHE A 180 0.06 -15.49 -0.47
N ALA A 181 0.80 -14.39 -0.34
CA ALA A 181 2.12 -14.39 0.25
C ALA A 181 2.43 -13.05 0.92
N THR A 182 3.36 -13.11 1.86
CA THR A 182 3.90 -11.96 2.58
C THR A 182 5.41 -11.93 2.42
N GLY A 183 5.99 -10.74 2.40
CA GLY A 183 7.43 -10.57 2.27
C GLY A 183 7.93 -9.44 3.15
N GLU A 184 9.21 -9.50 3.49
CA GLU A 184 9.94 -8.36 4.02
C GLU A 184 11.25 -8.17 3.26
N GLU A 185 11.67 -6.93 3.11
CA GLU A 185 12.94 -6.54 2.51
C GLU A 185 13.63 -5.55 3.45
N GLY A 186 14.90 -5.80 3.80
CA GLY A 186 15.69 -4.80 4.51
C GLY A 186 15.87 -3.55 3.65
N PHE A 187 15.96 -2.35 4.22
CA PHE A 187 16.09 -1.15 3.40
C PHE A 187 17.18 -0.19 3.88
N ASP A 188 16.91 0.68 4.85
CA ASP A 188 17.89 1.64 5.34
C ASP A 188 17.83 1.86 6.87
N THR A 189 18.52 2.86 7.41
CA THR A 189 18.51 3.10 8.86
C THR A 189 17.22 3.75 9.38
N THR A 190 16.47 4.44 8.52
CA THR A 190 15.26 5.20 8.88
C THR A 190 14.02 4.34 8.76
N ASN A 191 13.89 3.60 7.67
CA ASN A 191 12.91 2.56 7.40
C ASN A 191 13.66 1.24 7.28
N PRO A 192 13.96 0.55 8.39
CA PRO A 192 14.79 -0.66 8.38
C PRO A 192 14.20 -1.81 7.58
N THR A 193 12.89 -1.82 7.35
CA THR A 193 12.21 -2.92 6.70
C THR A 193 11.00 -2.43 5.94
N ILE A 194 10.87 -2.88 4.70
CA ILE A 194 9.66 -2.75 3.88
C ILE A 194 8.90 -4.08 4.01
N TYR A 195 7.62 -3.99 4.37
CA TYR A 195 6.72 -5.14 4.47
C TYR A 195 5.80 -5.15 3.26
N GLY A 196 5.60 -6.31 2.66
CA GLY A 196 4.76 -6.51 1.47
C GLY A 196 3.78 -7.66 1.66
N LEU A 197 2.60 -7.51 1.09
CA LEU A 197 1.58 -8.55 1.02
C LEU A 197 0.92 -8.47 -0.35
N VAL A 198 0.73 -9.63 -0.98
CA VAL A 198 0.00 -9.75 -2.24
C VAL A 198 -1.03 -10.86 -2.13
N GLN A 199 -2.14 -10.72 -2.86
CA GLN A 199 -3.16 -11.75 -2.91
C GLN A 199 -3.89 -11.75 -4.25
N CYS A 200 -4.16 -12.93 -4.80
CA CYS A 200 -5.13 -13.15 -5.88
C CYS A 200 -6.31 -13.99 -5.38
N THR A 201 -7.37 -14.08 -6.19
CA THR A 201 -8.44 -15.04 -5.92
C THR A 201 -7.97 -16.48 -6.20
N PRO A 202 -8.20 -17.44 -5.30
CA PRO A 202 -7.76 -18.82 -5.44
C PRO A 202 -8.26 -19.60 -6.67
N ASP A 203 -9.31 -19.12 -7.35
CA ASP A 203 -9.81 -19.67 -8.62
C ASP A 203 -8.91 -19.36 -9.83
N MET A 204 -7.94 -18.46 -9.69
CA MET A 204 -7.02 -18.11 -10.78
C MET A 204 -5.93 -19.16 -11.00
N SER A 205 -5.58 -19.35 -12.28
CA SER A 205 -4.34 -20.06 -12.63
C SER A 205 -3.11 -19.31 -12.10
N PRO A 206 -1.95 -19.98 -11.94
CA PRO A 206 -0.72 -19.29 -11.57
C PRO A 206 -0.38 -18.13 -12.51
N ALA A 207 -0.55 -18.33 -13.82
CA ALA A 207 -0.28 -17.32 -14.84
C ALA A 207 -1.22 -16.12 -14.71
N ASP A 208 -2.53 -16.34 -14.55
CA ASP A 208 -3.50 -15.26 -14.41
C ASP A 208 -3.26 -14.44 -13.13
N CYS A 209 -2.99 -15.12 -12.01
CA CYS A 209 -2.64 -14.45 -10.77
C CYS A 209 -1.38 -13.60 -10.94
N ARG A 210 -0.35 -14.14 -11.58
CA ARG A 210 0.89 -13.40 -11.76
C ARG A 210 0.72 -12.20 -12.69
N SER A 211 -0.02 -12.36 -13.78
CA SER A 211 -0.37 -11.27 -14.69
C SER A 211 -1.12 -10.17 -13.95
N CYS A 212 -2.19 -10.53 -13.22
CA CYS A 212 -3.00 -9.58 -12.46
C CYS A 212 -2.15 -8.76 -11.46
N LEU A 213 -1.28 -9.43 -10.70
CA LEU A 213 -0.36 -8.75 -9.77
C LEU A 213 0.65 -7.86 -10.51
N GLY A 214 1.16 -8.31 -11.65
CA GLY A 214 2.07 -7.51 -12.49
C GLY A 214 1.40 -6.23 -12.97
N ASP A 215 0.17 -6.33 -13.46
CA ASP A 215 -0.59 -5.18 -13.96
C ASP A 215 -0.78 -4.10 -12.89
N ILE A 216 -1.12 -4.48 -11.65
CA ILE A 216 -1.28 -3.49 -10.57
C ILE A 216 0.08 -2.97 -10.04
N ILE A 217 1.14 -3.79 -10.05
CA ILE A 217 2.49 -3.33 -9.65
C ILE A 217 3.02 -2.29 -10.63
N THR A 218 2.77 -2.44 -11.93
CA THR A 218 3.21 -1.46 -12.95
C THR A 218 2.49 -0.11 -12.86
N GLN A 219 1.33 -0.05 -12.20
CA GLN A 219 0.60 1.20 -11.93
C GLN A 219 1.19 1.99 -10.76
N MET A 220 1.94 1.33 -9.87
CA MET A 220 2.49 1.92 -8.65
C MET A 220 3.24 3.25 -8.87
N PRO A 221 4.10 3.42 -9.91
CA PRO A 221 4.82 4.68 -10.11
C PRO A 221 3.91 5.90 -10.34
N GLN A 222 2.70 5.70 -10.86
CA GLN A 222 1.76 6.80 -11.11
C GLN A 222 1.09 7.25 -9.81
N ASP A 223 0.63 6.31 -8.99
CA ASP A 223 -0.23 6.65 -7.85
C ASP A 223 0.50 6.67 -6.49
N LEU A 224 1.52 5.83 -6.32
CA LEU A 224 2.11 5.52 -5.02
C LEU A 224 3.58 5.96 -4.86
N SER A 225 4.18 6.51 -5.92
CA SER A 225 5.59 6.91 -5.90
C SER A 225 5.94 7.79 -4.69
N GLY A 226 7.03 7.40 -4.02
CA GLY A 226 7.61 8.07 -2.85
C GLY A 226 6.83 7.92 -1.54
N SER A 227 5.70 7.19 -1.54
CA SER A 227 4.91 6.99 -0.32
C SER A 227 5.45 5.84 0.51
N ILE A 228 5.52 6.01 1.84
CA ILE A 228 6.00 4.96 2.77
C ILE A 228 5.02 3.78 2.92
N GLY A 229 3.84 3.87 2.32
CA GLY A 229 2.84 2.81 2.38
C GLY A 229 1.78 2.99 1.31
N GLY A 230 1.36 1.90 0.69
CA GLY A 230 0.50 1.98 -0.47
C GLY A 230 -0.26 0.70 -0.73
N ARG A 231 -1.44 0.84 -1.32
CA ARG A 231 -2.32 -0.27 -1.67
C ARG A 231 -2.95 -0.05 -3.03
N LEU A 232 -2.92 -1.08 -3.87
CA LEU A 232 -3.85 -1.22 -4.99
C LEU A 232 -4.75 -2.41 -4.69
N ILE A 233 -6.05 -2.14 -4.61
CA ILE A 233 -7.03 -3.09 -4.12
C ILE A 233 -8.05 -3.35 -5.21
N GLY A 234 -7.94 -4.51 -5.84
CA GLY A 234 -9.03 -5.09 -6.61
C GLY A 234 -9.48 -6.42 -6.00
N VAL A 235 -10.70 -6.84 -6.37
CA VAL A 235 -11.33 -8.05 -5.81
C VAL A 235 -10.68 -9.32 -6.35
N ARG A 236 -10.06 -9.25 -7.54
CA ARG A 236 -9.37 -10.36 -8.19
C ARG A 236 -7.91 -10.47 -7.77
N CYS A 237 -7.21 -9.35 -7.64
CA CYS A 237 -5.91 -9.29 -7.00
C CYS A 237 -5.63 -7.93 -6.34
N ASN A 238 -4.79 -7.95 -5.32
CA ASN A 238 -4.41 -6.76 -4.56
C ASN A 238 -2.99 -6.88 -4.01
N PHE A 239 -2.41 -5.74 -3.68
CA PHE A 239 -1.23 -5.69 -2.83
C PHE A 239 -1.33 -4.56 -1.79
N ARG A 240 -0.53 -4.71 -0.74
CA ARG A 240 -0.23 -3.67 0.24
C ARG A 240 1.25 -3.71 0.58
N TYR A 241 1.86 -2.54 0.69
CA TYR A 241 3.16 -2.40 1.32
C TYR A 241 3.12 -1.31 2.39
N GLU A 242 3.97 -1.44 3.42
CA GLU A 242 4.14 -0.46 4.50
C GLU A 242 5.57 -0.57 5.06
N VAL A 243 6.07 0.48 5.71
CA VAL A 243 7.32 0.43 6.49
C VAL A 243 7.12 -0.06 7.95
N VAL A 244 5.91 -0.52 8.27
CA VAL A 244 5.56 -1.10 9.57
C VAL A 244 4.87 -2.45 9.40
N PRO A 245 5.02 -3.40 10.33
CA PRO A 245 4.33 -4.70 10.24
C PRO A 245 2.80 -4.54 10.24
N PHE A 246 2.11 -5.25 9.34
CA PHE A 246 0.63 -5.20 9.23
C PHE A 246 -0.06 -6.54 8.95
N PHE A 247 0.71 -7.63 8.83
CA PHE A 247 0.21 -8.99 8.66
C PHE A 247 0.63 -9.88 9.85
N SER A 248 -0.08 -10.99 10.03
CA SER A 248 0.16 -11.91 11.14
C SER A 248 1.16 -13.00 10.76
N GLY A 249 1.95 -13.46 11.73
CA GLY A 249 2.88 -14.57 11.56
C GLY A 249 4.23 -14.17 10.95
N SER A 250 5.02 -15.17 10.56
CA SER A 250 6.31 -14.94 9.89
C SER A 250 6.09 -14.60 8.41
N PRO A 251 6.93 -13.72 7.81
CA PRO A 251 6.86 -13.45 6.38
C PRO A 251 7.16 -14.72 5.58
N THR A 252 6.52 -14.85 4.42
CA THR A 252 6.75 -15.98 3.51
C THR A 252 8.14 -15.87 2.87
N LEU A 253 8.57 -14.65 2.55
CA LEU A 253 9.86 -14.34 1.95
C LEU A 253 10.63 -13.30 2.77
N ARG A 254 11.95 -13.43 2.78
CA ARG A 254 12.87 -12.43 3.33
C ARG A 254 13.91 -12.08 2.29
N LEU A 255 13.89 -10.84 1.82
CA LEU A 255 14.87 -10.32 0.88
C LEU A 255 15.96 -9.55 1.63
N PRO A 256 17.24 -9.65 1.20
CA PRO A 256 18.30 -8.81 1.73
C PRO A 256 18.06 -7.35 1.30
N ALA A 257 18.73 -6.41 1.97
CA ALA A 257 18.65 -5.02 1.57
C ALA A 257 19.22 -4.78 0.16
N PRO A 258 18.69 -3.79 -0.59
CA PRO A 258 19.26 -3.39 -1.87
C PRO A 258 20.76 -3.13 -1.74
N PRO A 259 21.59 -3.55 -2.73
CA PRO A 259 23.01 -3.26 -2.72
C PRO A 259 23.25 -1.75 -2.65
N ALA A 260 24.17 -1.32 -1.78
CA ALA A 260 24.49 0.09 -1.61
C ALA A 260 24.93 0.71 -2.96
N PRO A 261 24.56 1.98 -3.24
CA PRO A 261 25.06 2.67 -4.42
C PRO A 261 26.60 2.63 -4.45
N PRO A 262 27.22 2.51 -5.64
CA PRO A 262 28.68 2.59 -5.74
C PRO A 262 29.14 3.91 -5.12
N ALA A 263 30.18 3.83 -4.27
CA ALA A 263 30.73 5.00 -3.61
C ALA A 263 31.07 6.09 -4.66
N PRO A 264 30.74 7.36 -4.40
CA PRO A 264 31.15 8.43 -5.30
C PRO A 264 32.67 8.38 -5.48
N PRO A 265 33.18 8.61 -6.70
CA PRO A 265 34.61 8.60 -6.94
C PRO A 265 35.30 9.56 -5.97
N PRO A 266 36.48 9.20 -5.42
CA PRO A 266 37.19 10.07 -4.50
C PRO A 266 37.35 11.44 -5.14
N ALA A 267 37.02 12.48 -4.37
CA ALA A 267 37.19 13.86 -4.82
C ALA A 267 38.63 14.02 -5.34
N PRO A 268 38.86 14.67 -6.49
CA PRO A 268 40.21 14.89 -6.99
C PRO A 268 41.01 15.57 -5.89
N VAL A 269 42.10 14.91 -5.48
CA VAL A 269 43.04 15.45 -4.50
C VAL A 269 43.54 16.76 -5.09
N ASN A 270 43.08 17.88 -4.53
CA ASN A 270 43.59 19.18 -4.89
C ASN A 270 44.98 19.27 -4.24
N VAL A 271 45.99 18.79 -4.98
CA VAL A 271 47.39 18.93 -4.58
C VAL A 271 47.70 20.41 -4.68
N THR A 272 47.50 21.13 -3.58
CA THR A 272 48.07 22.47 -3.42
C THR A 272 49.58 22.31 -3.60
N PRO A 273 50.19 22.90 -4.64
CA PRO A 273 51.63 22.80 -4.83
C PRO A 273 52.31 23.44 -3.63
N THR A 274 53.12 22.67 -2.92
CA THR A 274 54.09 23.20 -1.97
C THR A 274 54.94 24.23 -2.69
N ALA A 275 54.88 25.49 -2.26
CA ALA A 275 55.69 26.56 -2.80
C ALA A 275 57.18 26.22 -2.59
N THR A 276 57.86 25.87 -3.67
CA THR A 276 59.32 25.82 -3.73
C THR A 276 59.89 27.23 -3.83
N PRO A 277 61.11 27.49 -3.31
CA PRO A 277 61.68 28.83 -3.25
C PRO A 277 61.88 29.41 -4.65
N ARG A 278 61.55 30.70 -4.78
CA ARG A 278 61.65 31.51 -6.00
C ARG A 278 63.11 31.69 -6.39
N GLU A 279 63.53 31.07 -7.50
CA GLU A 279 64.75 31.46 -8.22
C GLU A 279 64.54 32.82 -8.90
N GLU A 280 65.44 33.73 -8.61
CA GLU A 280 65.47 35.12 -9.06
C GLU A 280 65.88 35.18 -10.54
N ASN A 281 64.93 35.33 -11.45
CA ASN A 281 65.23 35.51 -12.87
C ASN A 281 65.42 37.00 -13.21
N ARG A 282 66.67 37.36 -13.49
CA ARG A 282 67.23 38.70 -13.71
C ARG A 282 66.92 39.23 -15.12
N GLN A 283 65.64 39.42 -15.45
CA GLN A 283 65.25 39.97 -16.77
C GLN A 283 64.00 40.86 -16.81
N THR A 284 63.33 41.09 -15.68
CA THR A 284 62.16 42.00 -15.59
C THR A 284 62.49 43.42 -15.12
N MET A 285 63.76 43.73 -14.83
CA MET A 285 64.21 45.04 -14.34
C MET A 285 64.47 46.09 -15.45
N PHE A 286 64.13 45.80 -16.71
CA PHE A 286 64.24 46.76 -17.82
C PHE A 286 62.90 47.41 -18.23
N TRP A 287 61.76 46.85 -17.84
CA TRP A 287 60.44 47.38 -18.25
C TRP A 287 59.79 48.32 -17.22
N LEU A 288 60.19 48.25 -15.95
CA LEU A 288 59.60 49.07 -14.87
C LEU A 288 60.16 50.50 -14.77
N LEU A 289 61.34 50.77 -15.36
CA LEU A 289 61.98 52.09 -15.33
C LEU A 289 61.46 53.06 -16.41
N CYS A 290 60.73 52.57 -17.42
CA CYS A 290 60.21 53.41 -18.51
C CYS A 290 58.79 53.96 -18.27
N CYS A 291 58.00 53.34 -17.36
CA CYS A 291 56.64 53.79 -17.05
C CYS A 291 56.58 54.88 -15.95
N LEU A 292 57.59 54.97 -15.08
CA LEU A 292 57.59 55.98 -13.99
C LEU A 292 57.87 57.42 -14.49
N SER A 293 58.43 57.61 -15.68
CA SER A 293 58.69 58.94 -16.25
C SER A 293 57.50 59.55 -17.01
N LEU A 294 56.42 58.79 -17.26
CA LEU A 294 55.21 59.30 -17.94
C LEU A 294 54.05 59.60 -16.98
N LEU A 295 54.12 59.17 -15.71
CA LEU A 295 53.07 59.40 -14.72
C LEU A 295 53.16 60.77 -14.02
N GLN A 296 54.28 61.50 -14.17
CA GLN A 296 54.44 62.85 -13.60
C GLN A 296 53.83 63.98 -14.43
N PHE A 297 53.32 63.71 -15.65
CA PHE A 297 52.77 64.75 -16.53
C PHE A 297 51.23 64.92 -16.48
N TRP A 298 50.50 64.03 -15.79
CA TRP A 298 49.04 64.14 -15.66
C TRP A 298 48.56 64.64 -14.28
N LEU A 299 49.50 65.03 -13.41
CA LEU A 299 49.24 65.64 -12.09
C LEU A 299 48.84 67.13 -12.15
N SER A 300 48.44 67.66 -13.31
CA SER A 300 48.24 69.11 -13.46
C SER A 300 47.13 69.54 -14.41
N LEU A 301 45.92 68.95 -14.31
CA LEU A 301 44.71 69.60 -14.85
C LEU A 301 43.48 69.36 -13.93
N PRO A 302 42.73 70.43 -13.56
CA PRO A 302 41.72 70.37 -12.51
C PRO A 302 40.33 69.94 -13.00
N PHE A 303 39.61 69.36 -12.04
CA PHE A 303 38.20 69.00 -12.00
C PHE A 303 37.21 69.80 -12.87
N ALA A 304 36.34 69.07 -13.58
CA ALA A 304 35.01 69.53 -13.98
C ALA A 304 34.04 68.34 -14.17
N PHE A 305 33.23 68.09 -13.13
CA PHE A 305 31.76 68.10 -13.10
C PHE A 305 30.90 67.43 -14.21
N VAL A 306 29.83 66.77 -13.72
CA VAL A 306 28.42 66.67 -14.21
C VAL A 306 27.98 65.40 -14.97
N ILE A 307 27.01 64.74 -14.30
CA ILE A 307 25.89 63.84 -14.70
C ILE A 307 26.22 62.44 -15.23
#